data_AF-A0A484Z6C2-F1
#
_entry.id   AF-A0A484Z6C2-F1
#
_cell.length_a   1.000
_cell.length_b   1.000
_cell.length_c   1.000
_cell.angle_alpha   90.00
_cell.angle_beta   90.00
_cell.angle_gamma   90.00
#
_symmetry.space_group_name_H-M   'P 1'
#
loop_
_entity.id
_entity.type
_entity.pdbx_description
1 polymer ?
#
loop_
_entity_poly.entity_id
_entity_poly.type
_entity_poly.pdbx_seq_one_letter_code
_entity_poly.pdbx_strand_id
1 'polypeptide(L)' 'MKKTKAIELAGSKAKLARLLKVSKGAVSQWGDEIPELRALQLEKILEKKTTARQKA' A
#
# COMPACT_ATOMS: atom_id res chain seq x y z
N MET A 1 -9.31 -4.85 3.71
CA MET A 1 -8.86 -4.48 2.33
C MET A 1 -8.14 -5.68 1.74
N LYS A 2 -8.52 -6.14 0.54
CA LYS A 2 -7.86 -7.28 -0.11
C LYS A 2 -6.39 -6.97 -0.43
N LYS A 3 -5.50 -7.93 -0.15
CA LYS A 3 -4.06 -7.86 -0.44
C LYS A 3 -3.78 -7.64 -1.92
N THR A 4 -4.51 -8.34 -2.79
CA THR A 4 -4.41 -8.17 -4.25
C THR A 4 -4.68 -6.72 -4.65
N LYS A 5 -5.75 -6.13 -4.12
CA LYS A 5 -6.10 -4.73 -4.38
C LYS A 5 -5.03 -3.76 -3.88
N ALA A 6 -4.49 -3.99 -2.68
CA ALA A 6 -3.41 -3.17 -2.14
C ALA A 6 -2.15 -3.22 -3.00
N ILE A 7 -1.82 -4.40 -3.54
CA ILE A 7 -0.68 -4.59 -4.45
C ILE A 7 -0.90 -3.85 -5.77
N GLU A 8 -2.10 -3.92 -6.35
CA GLU A 8 -2.46 -3.20 -7.57
C GLU A 8 -2.36 -1.68 -7.37
N LEU A 9 -2.92 -1.15 -6.27
CA LEU A 9 -2.87 0.27 -5.96
C LEU A 9 -1.43 0.78 -5.77
N ALA A 10 -0.57 -0.03 -5.16
CA ALA A 10 0.86 0.28 -5.03
C ALA A 10 1.66 0.04 -6.32
N GLY A 11 1.11 -0.75 -7.26
CA GLY A 11 1.69 -1.16 -8.54
C GLY A 11 2.58 -2.41 -8.48
N SER A 12 3.10 -2.80 -7.31
CA SER A 12 3.75 -4.11 -7.12
C SER A 12 3.93 -4.44 -5.65
N LYS A 13 4.15 -5.73 -5.32
CA LYS A 13 4.42 -6.18 -3.94
C LYS A 13 5.63 -5.48 -3.33
N ALA A 14 6.69 -5.27 -4.13
CA ALA A 14 7.89 -4.56 -3.70
C ALA A 14 7.65 -3.05 -3.50
N LYS A 15 6.81 -2.42 -4.33
CA LYS A 15 6.41 -1.02 -4.12
C LYS A 15 5.54 -0.89 -2.87
N LEU A 16 4.60 -1.79 -2.64
CA LEU A 16 3.75 -1.81 -1.44
C LEU A 16 4.59 -1.89 -0.16
N ALA A 17 5.56 -2.81 -0.13
CA ALA A 17 6.49 -2.94 0.98
C ALA A 17 7.26 -1.63 1.26
N ARG A 18 7.77 -0.98 0.20
CA ARG A 18 8.48 0.30 0.31
C ARG A 18 7.59 1.45 0.78
N LEU A 19 6.36 1.56 0.26
CA LEU A 19 5.40 2.60 0.67
C LEU A 19 5.05 2.48 2.16
N LEU A 20 4.82 1.25 2.62
CA LEU A 20 4.43 0.97 4.00
C LEU A 20 5.61 0.82 4.96
N LYS A 21 6.85 0.98 4.46
CA LYS A 21 8.11 0.79 5.22
C LYS A 21 8.14 -0.56 5.97
N VAL A 22 7.74 -1.63 5.27
CA VAL A 22 7.78 -3.01 5.78
C VAL A 22 8.67 -3.87 4.90
N SER A 23 9.08 -5.03 5.41
CA SER A 23 9.83 -6.00 4.62
C SER A 23 8.92 -6.68 3.57
N LYS A 24 9.51 -7.16 2.47
CA LYS A 24 8.79 -7.98 1.48
C LYS A 24 8.20 -9.25 2.11
N GLY A 25 8.91 -9.82 3.09
CA GLY A 25 8.45 -10.97 3.87
C GLY A 25 7.16 -10.68 4.61
N ALA A 26 7.05 -9.52 5.28
CA ALA A 26 5.82 -9.11 5.96
C ALA A 26 4.62 -9.05 5.02
N VAL A 27 4.79 -8.47 3.82
CA VAL A 27 3.72 -8.42 2.79
C VAL A 27 3.33 -9.82 2.30
N SER A 28 4.28 -10.76 2.25
CA SER A 28 3.99 -12.15 1.89
C SER A 28 3.25 -12.90 2.98
N GLN A 29 3.49 -12.56 4.25
CA GLN A 29 2.84 -13.17 5.41
C GLN A 29 1.40 -12.67 5.63
N TRP A 30 0.99 -11.58 4.97
CA TRP A 30 -0.41 -11.18 5.00
C TRP A 30 -1.28 -12.23 4.31
N GLY A 31 -2.42 -12.54 4.92
CA GLY A 31 -3.44 -13.43 4.37
C GLY A 31 -4.11 -12.81 3.13
N ASP A 32 -5.38 -13.13 2.92
CA ASP A 32 -6.16 -12.54 1.82
C ASP A 32 -6.42 -11.05 2.05
N GLU A 33 -6.45 -10.64 3.31
CA GLU A 33 -6.59 -9.26 3.73
C GLU A 33 -5.30 -8.71 4.33
N ILE A 34 -5.06 -7.43 4.07
CA ILE A 34 -3.98 -6.70 4.73
C ILE A 34 -4.45 -6.22 6.11
N PRO A 35 -3.55 -6.05 7.08
CA PRO A 35 -3.89 -5.48 8.38
C PRO A 35 -4.54 -4.10 8.22
N GLU A 36 -5.59 -3.83 8.99
CA GLU A 36 -6.40 -2.61 8.89
C GLU A 36 -5.56 -1.33 8.97
N LEU A 37 -4.65 -1.27 9.94
CA LEU A 37 -3.72 -0.14 10.09
C LEU A 37 -2.90 0.12 8.82
N ARG A 38 -2.52 -0.94 8.07
CA ARG A 38 -1.76 -0.83 6.83
C ARG A 38 -2.63 -0.37 5.66
N ALA A 39 -3.90 -0.73 5.65
CA ALA A 39 -4.87 -0.20 4.69
C ALA A 39 -5.04 1.31 4.86
N LEU A 40 -5.28 1.77 6.09
CA LEU A 40 -5.43 3.19 6.39
C LEU A 40 -4.15 3.99 6.06
N GLN A 41 -2.97 3.42 6.31
CA GLN A 41 -1.69 4.03 5.92
C GLN A 41 -1.55 4.14 4.39
N LEU A 42 -1.90 3.07 3.66
CA LEU A 42 -1.82 3.05 2.20
C LEU A 42 -2.74 4.10 1.59
N GLU A 43 -3.98 4.20 2.07
CA GLU A 43 -4.96 5.19 1.61
C GLU A 43 -4.45 6.63 1.80
N LYS A 44 -3.93 6.96 3.00
CA LYS A 44 -3.33 8.28 3.26
C LYS A 44 -2.14 8.59 2.36
N ILE A 45 -1.32 7.60 2.03
CA ILE A 45 -0.17 7.78 1.12
C ILE A 45 -0.66 8.03 -0.31
N LEU A 46 -1.68 7.30 -0.76
CA LEU A 46 -2.26 7.44 -2.09
C LEU A 46 -2.96 8.79 -2.26
N GLU A 47 -3.68 9.25 -1.23
CA GLU A 47 -4.33 10.57 -1.19
C GLU A 47 -3.32 11.72 -1.31
N LYS A 48 -2.16 11.60 -0.63
CA LYS A 48 -1.07 12.57 -0.79
C LYS A 48 -0.47 12.56 -2.19
N LYS A 49 -0.42 11.40 -2.84
CA LYS A 49 0.14 11.25 -4.19
C LYS A 49 -0.78 11.87 -5.25
N THR A 50 -2.10 11.77 -5.08
CA THR A 50 -3.07 12.40 -5.98
C THR A 50 -3.06 13.92 -5.84
N THR A 51 -3.00 14.44 -4.61
CA THR A 51 -2.87 15.90 -4.38
C THR A 51 -1.56 16.48 -4.88
N ALA A 52 -0.44 15.75 -4.77
CA ALA A 52 0.84 16.19 -5.33
C ALA A 52 0.83 16.28 -6.86
N ARG A 53 0.03 15.44 -7.54
CA ARG A 53 -0.07 15.44 -9.01
C ARG A 53 -0.97 16.56 -9.55
N GLN A 54 -1.88 17.11 -8.73
CA GLN A 54 -2.79 18.19 -9.13
C GLN A 54 -2.19 19.60 -8.96
N LYS A 55 -0.99 19.73 -8.37
CA LYS A 55 -0.34 21.02 -8.10
C LYS A 55 0.91 21.29 -8.96
N ALA A 56 1.11 20.55 -10.06
CA ALA A 56 2.24 20.71 -10.96
C ALA A 56 1.78 21.20 -12.34
#